data_AF-A0AAW6NLC9-F1
#
_entry.id   AF-A0AAW6NLC9-F1
#
_cell.length_a   1.000
_cell.length_b   1.000
_cell.length_c   1.000
_cell.angle_alpha   90.00
_cell.angle_beta   90.00
_cell.angle_gamma   90.00
#
_symmetry.space_group_name_H-M   'P 1'
#
loop_
_entity.id
_entity.type
_entity.pdbx_description
1 polymer ?
#
loop_
_entity_poly.entity_id
_entity_poly.type
_entity_poly.pdbx_seq_one_letter_code
_entity_poly.pdbx_strand_id
1 'polypeptide(L)'
;GRLEELEIEGLTLERALVFPSGLTILIAIFTELNIQCMTLAGGALREGLVYGMLHQSVDQDIRSRTLRNVQRRFIVDTDQAQRVSQLASQFADQVKKSWDIEPLSRDLLLSACALHEIGLSVEYKQAPLHAAWLVRNLDLPGYTPAQKKLLATLLLNQTNAVDLSSLHQQNAVPPRVAEHLCRLLRLAILFASRRRDDLLPAITLAADDEKLALTLPENWLEDHPLGAGLIGQEYQWQSYVHWALDVK
;
A
#
# COMPACT_ATOMS: atom_id res chain seq x y z
N GLY A 1 -37.98 -12.24 20.61
CA GLY A 1 -37.60 -10.82 20.66
C GLY A 1 -38.39 -10.07 19.62
N ARG A 2 -38.81 -8.82 19.90
CA ARG A 2 -39.44 -7.97 18.89
C ARG A 2 -38.36 -7.48 17.93
N LEU A 3 -38.59 -7.60 16.62
CA LEU A 3 -37.66 -7.13 15.58
C LEU A 3 -37.39 -5.61 15.67
N GLU A 4 -38.31 -4.89 16.30
CA GLU A 4 -38.28 -3.44 16.52
C GLU A 4 -37.27 -2.99 17.59
N GLU A 5 -36.74 -3.91 18.40
CA GLU A 5 -35.76 -3.62 19.47
C GLU A 5 -34.31 -3.93 19.04
N LEU A 6 -34.09 -4.25 17.77
CA LEU A 6 -32.78 -4.69 17.26
C LEU A 6 -31.91 -3.48 16.90
N GLU A 7 -31.25 -2.91 17.90
CA GLU A 7 -30.29 -1.82 17.74
C GLU A 7 -28.86 -2.37 17.61
N ILE A 8 -28.36 -2.41 16.37
CA ILE A 8 -26.97 -2.78 16.07
C ILE A 8 -26.29 -1.62 15.38
N GLU A 9 -25.15 -1.18 15.89
CA GLU A 9 -24.36 -0.11 15.29
C GLU A 9 -24.01 -0.44 13.82
N GLY A 10 -24.32 0.48 12.90
CA GLY A 10 -24.11 0.29 11.46
C GLY A 10 -25.20 -0.48 10.72
N LEU A 11 -26.23 -1.01 11.42
CA LEU A 11 -27.37 -1.66 10.79
C LEU A 11 -28.43 -0.62 10.41
N THR A 12 -28.74 -0.51 9.12
CA THR A 12 -29.81 0.37 8.65
C THR A 12 -31.19 -0.24 8.90
N LEU A 13 -32.21 0.61 9.04
CA LEU A 13 -33.59 0.18 9.31
C LEU A 13 -34.11 -0.80 8.24
N GLU A 14 -33.80 -0.55 6.98
CA GLU A 14 -34.17 -1.42 5.85
C GLU A 14 -33.57 -2.83 5.95
N ARG A 15 -32.37 -2.96 6.53
CA ARG A 15 -31.69 -4.24 6.70
C ARG A 15 -32.14 -4.97 7.97
N ALA A 16 -32.63 -4.26 8.99
CA ALA A 16 -33.00 -4.84 10.28
C ALA A 16 -34.06 -5.95 10.16
N LEU A 17 -35.03 -5.80 9.26
CA LEU A 17 -36.12 -6.77 9.07
C LEU A 17 -35.64 -8.14 8.57
N VAL A 18 -34.58 -8.18 7.75
CA VAL A 18 -34.06 -9.40 7.12
C VAL A 18 -32.75 -9.87 7.76
N PHE A 19 -32.19 -9.10 8.68
CA PHE A 19 -30.90 -9.38 9.28
C PHE A 19 -30.88 -10.68 10.12
N PRO A 20 -31.84 -10.97 11.01
CA PRO A 20 -31.77 -12.18 11.84
C PRO A 20 -31.82 -13.48 11.03
N SER A 21 -32.66 -13.53 10.00
CA SER A 21 -32.75 -14.71 9.11
C SER A 21 -31.49 -14.87 8.28
N GLY A 22 -30.97 -13.78 7.70
CA GLY A 22 -29.71 -13.79 6.95
C GLY A 22 -28.52 -14.22 7.81
N LEU A 23 -28.41 -13.70 9.04
CA LEU A 23 -27.35 -14.06 9.99
C LEU A 23 -27.42 -15.54 10.39
N THR A 24 -28.63 -16.07 10.64
CA THR A 24 -28.82 -17.47 10.99
C THR A 24 -28.34 -18.39 9.87
N ILE A 25 -28.70 -18.08 8.63
CA ILE A 25 -28.24 -18.82 7.45
C ILE A 25 -26.71 -18.72 7.32
N LEU A 26 -26.15 -17.51 7.50
CA LEU A 26 -24.70 -17.30 7.41
C LEU A 26 -23.93 -18.11 8.47
N ILE A 27 -24.41 -18.14 9.72
CA ILE A 27 -23.81 -18.96 10.79
C ILE A 27 -23.87 -20.44 10.43
N ALA A 28 -25.00 -20.94 9.93
CA ALA A 28 -25.13 -22.34 9.51
C ALA A 28 -24.13 -22.69 8.40
N ILE A 29 -23.95 -21.80 7.41
CA ILE A 29 -22.95 -21.97 6.34
C ILE A 29 -21.53 -21.99 6.92
N PHE A 30 -21.20 -21.09 7.84
CA PHE A 30 -19.87 -21.05 8.47
C PHE A 30 -19.55 -22.33 9.23
N THR A 31 -20.51 -22.84 10.00
CA THR A 31 -20.35 -24.07 10.78
C THR A 31 -20.22 -25.29 9.88
N GLU A 32 -21.14 -25.48 8.91
CA GLU A 32 -21.13 -26.69 8.08
C GLU A 32 -19.99 -26.76 7.09
N LEU A 33 -19.50 -25.61 6.62
CA LEU A 33 -18.34 -25.56 5.72
C LEU A 33 -17.02 -25.29 6.44
N ASN A 34 -17.04 -25.16 7.77
CA ASN A 34 -15.88 -24.83 8.61
C ASN A 34 -15.11 -23.60 8.10
N ILE A 35 -15.83 -22.52 7.79
CA ILE A 35 -15.25 -21.27 7.26
C ILE A 35 -14.60 -20.48 8.41
N GLN A 36 -13.32 -20.14 8.27
CA GLN A 36 -12.59 -19.34 9.27
C GLN A 36 -12.86 -17.84 9.14
N CYS A 37 -12.93 -17.33 7.90
CA CYS A 37 -13.19 -15.92 7.63
C CYS A 37 -13.92 -15.72 6.31
N MET A 38 -14.68 -14.63 6.20
CA MET A 38 -15.34 -14.21 4.98
C MET A 38 -15.07 -12.73 4.75
N THR A 39 -14.75 -12.37 3.51
CA THR A 39 -14.60 -10.98 3.06
C THR A 39 -15.70 -10.65 2.05
N LEU A 40 -16.00 -9.35 1.93
CA LEU A 40 -16.98 -8.89 0.95
C LEU A 40 -16.37 -8.92 -0.46
N ALA A 41 -17.04 -9.58 -1.39
CA ALA A 41 -16.67 -9.54 -2.81
C ALA A 41 -16.93 -8.15 -3.40
N GLY A 42 -16.05 -7.70 -4.32
CA GLY A 42 -16.17 -6.41 -5.00
C GLY A 42 -17.22 -6.34 -6.12
N GLY A 43 -17.98 -7.42 -6.33
CA GLY A 43 -19.01 -7.51 -7.37
C GLY A 43 -19.90 -8.74 -7.17
N ALA A 44 -21.05 -8.75 -7.83
CA ALA A 44 -22.03 -9.82 -7.80
C ALA A 44 -22.56 -10.08 -9.23
N LEU A 45 -23.87 -10.25 -9.37
CA LEU A 45 -24.50 -10.66 -10.64
C LEU A 45 -24.36 -9.61 -11.75
N ARG A 46 -24.51 -8.32 -11.42
CA ARG A 46 -24.49 -7.24 -12.43
C ARG A 46 -23.12 -7.10 -13.06
N GLU A 47 -22.08 -7.12 -12.24
CA GLU A 47 -20.69 -7.08 -12.68
C GLU A 47 -20.38 -8.31 -13.55
N GLY A 48 -20.86 -9.50 -13.16
CA GLY A 48 -20.72 -10.73 -13.96
C GLY A 48 -21.34 -10.62 -15.35
N LEU A 49 -22.54 -10.03 -15.48
CA LEU A 49 -23.17 -9.79 -16.78
C LEU A 49 -22.37 -8.81 -17.63
N VAL A 50 -21.89 -7.71 -17.05
CA VAL A 50 -21.06 -6.72 -17.76
C VAL A 50 -19.74 -7.34 -18.23
N TYR A 51 -19.05 -8.08 -17.36
CA TYR A 51 -17.82 -8.78 -17.75
C TYR A 51 -18.07 -9.84 -18.82
N GLY A 52 -19.21 -10.53 -18.80
CA GLY A 52 -19.60 -11.48 -19.85
C GLY A 52 -19.88 -10.85 -21.22
N MET A 53 -20.21 -9.54 -21.25
CA MET A 53 -20.35 -8.78 -22.49
C MET A 53 -19.00 -8.31 -23.05
N LEU A 54 -17.95 -8.27 -22.22
CA LEU A 54 -16.61 -7.93 -22.64
C LEU A 54 -15.94 -9.20 -23.20
N HIS A 55 -15.42 -9.14 -24.43
CA HIS A 55 -14.62 -10.22 -25.04
C HIS A 55 -13.21 -10.33 -24.43
N GLN A 56 -13.03 -9.88 -23.19
CA GLN A 56 -11.74 -9.94 -22.50
C GLN A 56 -11.61 -11.30 -21.84
N SER A 57 -10.42 -11.90 -21.97
CA SER A 57 -10.04 -13.02 -21.13
C SER A 57 -10.20 -12.62 -19.67
N VAL A 58 -10.78 -13.51 -18.85
CA VAL A 58 -10.80 -13.36 -17.39
C VAL A 58 -9.35 -13.40 -16.93
N ASP A 59 -8.72 -12.23 -16.85
CA ASP A 59 -7.35 -12.09 -16.36
C ASP A 59 -7.31 -12.60 -14.93
N GLN A 60 -6.36 -13.49 -14.62
CA GLN A 60 -6.33 -14.18 -13.32
C GLN A 60 -6.00 -13.21 -12.17
N ASP A 61 -5.31 -12.09 -12.47
CA ASP A 61 -4.95 -11.10 -11.47
C ASP A 61 -5.68 -9.76 -11.67
N ILE A 62 -6.77 -9.61 -10.92
CA ILE A 62 -7.59 -8.39 -10.88
C ILE A 62 -6.77 -7.19 -10.38
N ARG A 63 -5.86 -7.36 -9.41
CA ARG A 63 -5.08 -6.24 -8.85
C ARG A 63 -4.10 -5.71 -9.90
N SER A 64 -3.36 -6.58 -10.58
CA SER A 64 -2.45 -6.19 -11.66
C SER A 64 -3.19 -5.50 -12.81
N ARG A 65 -4.39 -5.97 -13.18
CA ARG A 65 -5.22 -5.29 -14.18
C ARG A 65 -5.66 -3.91 -13.72
N THR A 66 -6.10 -3.78 -12.47
CA THR A 66 -6.48 -2.48 -11.87
C THR A 66 -5.31 -1.51 -11.85
N LEU A 67 -4.13 -1.92 -11.39
CA LEU A 67 -2.94 -1.07 -11.35
C LEU A 67 -2.55 -0.58 -12.76
N ARG A 68 -2.48 -1.47 -13.75
CA ARG A 68 -2.18 -1.11 -15.15
C ARG A 68 -3.22 -0.15 -15.73
N ASN A 69 -4.50 -0.35 -15.41
CA ASN A 69 -5.57 0.55 -15.85
C ASN A 69 -5.42 1.95 -15.25
N VAL A 70 -5.13 2.04 -13.95
CA VAL A 70 -4.92 3.31 -13.25
C VAL A 70 -3.68 4.02 -13.79
N GLN A 71 -2.56 3.31 -13.93
CA GLN A 71 -1.32 3.86 -14.50
C GLN A 71 -1.56 4.44 -15.89
N ARG A 72 -2.28 3.71 -16.76
CA ARG A 72 -2.65 4.19 -18.10
C ARG A 72 -3.56 5.42 -18.05
N ARG A 73 -4.55 5.44 -17.16
CA ARG A 73 -5.55 6.53 -17.07
C ARG A 73 -4.92 7.84 -16.58
N PHE A 74 -3.95 7.76 -15.67
CA PHE A 74 -3.29 8.93 -15.07
C PHE A 74 -1.90 9.20 -15.64
N ILE A 75 -1.51 8.50 -16.71
CA ILE A 75 -0.23 8.67 -17.41
C ILE A 75 0.96 8.56 -16.43
N VAL A 76 0.90 7.55 -15.57
CA VAL A 76 1.98 7.24 -14.63
C VAL A 76 3.16 6.67 -15.42
N ASP A 77 4.37 7.12 -15.10
CA ASP A 77 5.62 6.57 -15.62
C ASP A 77 5.80 5.13 -15.12
N THR A 78 5.50 4.16 -15.98
CA THR A 78 5.54 2.74 -15.63
C THR A 78 6.96 2.23 -15.41
N ASP A 79 7.95 2.83 -16.08
CA ASP A 79 9.35 2.43 -15.93
C ASP A 79 9.89 2.89 -14.57
N GLN A 80 9.55 4.12 -14.17
CA GLN A 80 9.85 4.60 -12.82
C GLN A 80 9.10 3.81 -11.75
N ALA A 81 7.81 3.52 -11.96
CA ALA A 81 7.04 2.70 -11.04
C ALA A 81 7.66 1.31 -10.85
N GLN A 82 8.12 0.68 -11.94
CA GLN A 82 8.80 -0.61 -11.90
C GLN A 82 10.14 -0.53 -11.17
N ARG A 83 10.94 0.52 -11.42
CA ARG A 83 12.23 0.75 -10.74
C ARG A 83 12.08 0.86 -9.23
N VAL A 84 11.13 1.67 -8.76
CA VAL A 84 10.80 1.79 -7.33
C VAL A 84 10.30 0.47 -6.78
N SER A 85 9.45 -0.24 -7.53
CA SER A 85 8.91 -1.54 -7.10
C SER A 85 10.01 -2.58 -6.93
N GLN A 86 11.00 -2.63 -7.83
CA GLN A 86 12.14 -3.54 -7.73
C GLN A 86 12.98 -3.26 -6.47
N LEU A 87 13.34 -2.00 -6.22
CA LEU A 87 14.07 -1.61 -5.00
C LEU A 87 13.30 -1.93 -3.73
N ALA A 88 12.01 -1.58 -3.68
CA ALA A 88 11.15 -1.89 -2.55
C ALA A 88 11.03 -3.40 -2.31
N SER A 89 10.95 -4.20 -3.38
CA SER A 89 10.97 -5.67 -3.32
C SER A 89 12.28 -6.18 -2.71
N GLN A 90 13.42 -5.67 -3.19
CA GLN A 90 14.74 -6.05 -2.69
C GLN A 90 14.91 -5.68 -1.22
N PHE A 91 14.49 -4.48 -0.81
CA PHE A 91 14.53 -4.08 0.59
C PHE A 91 13.63 -4.96 1.46
N ALA A 92 12.42 -5.24 1.00
CA ALA A 92 11.50 -6.14 1.70
C ALA A 92 12.11 -7.55 1.88
N ASP A 93 12.82 -8.08 0.88
CA ASP A 93 13.53 -9.35 0.99
C ASP A 93 14.64 -9.34 2.05
N GLN A 94 15.42 -8.26 2.09
CA GLN A 94 16.57 -8.13 2.99
C GLN A 94 16.15 -8.02 4.46
N VAL A 95 15.02 -7.35 4.75
CA VAL A 95 14.50 -7.19 6.12
C VAL A 95 13.42 -8.19 6.51
N LYS A 96 13.00 -9.07 5.58
CA LYS A 96 11.86 -9.99 5.75
C LYS A 96 11.90 -10.78 7.06
N LYS A 97 13.08 -11.30 7.43
CA LYS A 97 13.25 -12.13 8.63
C LYS A 97 13.12 -11.34 9.92
N SER A 98 13.65 -10.12 9.96
CA SER A 98 13.61 -9.27 11.16
C SER A 98 12.23 -8.66 11.38
N TRP A 99 11.51 -8.33 10.31
CA TRP A 99 10.24 -7.60 10.36
C TRP A 99 9.00 -8.43 10.05
N ASP A 100 9.18 -9.74 9.83
CA ASP A 100 8.12 -10.70 9.47
C ASP A 100 7.17 -10.17 8.37
N ILE A 101 7.76 -9.70 7.26
CA ILE A 101 6.98 -9.15 6.16
C ILE A 101 6.22 -10.28 5.46
N GLU A 102 4.94 -10.37 5.76
CA GLU A 102 4.01 -11.27 5.11
C GLU A 102 3.87 -10.98 3.59
N PRO A 103 3.55 -12.00 2.78
CA PRO A 103 3.34 -11.83 1.33
C PRO A 103 2.31 -10.74 0.98
N LEU A 104 1.20 -10.65 1.73
CA LEU A 104 0.18 -9.63 1.50
C LEU A 104 0.71 -8.20 1.72
N SER A 105 1.52 -8.00 2.77
CA SER A 105 2.15 -6.72 3.07
C SER A 105 3.13 -6.30 1.98
N ARG A 106 3.90 -7.27 1.44
CA ARG A 106 4.75 -7.05 0.28
C ARG A 106 3.94 -6.64 -0.95
N ASP A 107 2.86 -7.34 -1.26
CA ASP A 107 2.01 -7.01 -2.41
C ASP A 107 1.41 -5.59 -2.30
N LEU A 108 1.01 -5.18 -1.11
CA LEU A 108 0.50 -3.83 -0.86
C LEU A 108 1.59 -2.77 -0.99
N LEU A 109 2.82 -3.06 -0.55
CA LEU A 109 3.98 -2.18 -0.79
C LEU A 109 4.25 -2.01 -2.29
N LEU A 110 4.26 -3.11 -3.07
CA LEU A 110 4.47 -3.05 -4.51
C LEU A 110 3.32 -2.31 -5.22
N SER A 111 2.09 -2.48 -4.74
CA SER A 111 0.94 -1.72 -5.23
C SER A 111 1.08 -0.22 -4.95
N ALA A 112 1.63 0.16 -3.79
CA ALA A 112 1.93 1.54 -3.48
C ALA A 112 3.04 2.10 -4.39
N CYS A 113 4.10 1.33 -4.64
CA CYS A 113 5.15 1.68 -5.60
C CYS A 113 4.60 1.89 -7.02
N ALA A 114 3.67 1.05 -7.47
CA ALA A 114 3.03 1.17 -8.77
C ALA A 114 2.25 2.47 -8.96
N LEU A 115 1.77 3.07 -7.86
CA LEU A 115 0.88 4.24 -7.85
C LEU A 115 1.52 5.51 -7.27
N HIS A 116 2.75 5.46 -6.77
CA HIS A 116 3.33 6.55 -5.98
C HIS A 116 3.33 7.91 -6.71
N GLU A 117 3.55 7.90 -8.03
CA GLU A 117 3.55 9.09 -8.90
C GLU A 117 2.18 9.49 -9.44
N ILE A 118 1.09 8.80 -9.08
CA ILE A 118 -0.26 9.15 -9.57
C ILE A 118 -0.64 10.61 -9.25
N GLY A 119 -0.14 11.18 -8.16
CA GLY A 119 -0.38 12.57 -7.79
C GLY A 119 0.26 13.59 -8.74
N LEU A 120 1.32 13.21 -9.46
CA LEU A 120 1.98 14.08 -10.44
C LEU A 120 1.09 14.39 -11.65
N SER A 121 0.04 13.59 -11.89
CA SER A 121 -0.95 13.88 -12.93
C SER A 121 -1.82 15.11 -12.59
N VAL A 122 -1.76 15.60 -11.35
CA VAL A 122 -2.48 16.79 -10.89
C VAL A 122 -1.50 17.95 -10.75
N GLU A 123 -0.52 17.81 -9.86
CA GLU A 123 0.53 18.81 -9.64
C GLU A 123 1.74 18.18 -8.92
N TYR A 124 2.92 18.78 -9.07
CA TYR A 124 4.15 18.28 -8.43
C TYR A 124 4.34 18.72 -6.96
N LYS A 125 3.89 19.92 -6.56
CA LYS A 125 4.16 20.47 -5.21
C LYS A 125 3.47 19.69 -4.10
N GLN A 126 2.20 19.36 -4.28
CA GLN A 126 1.41 18.56 -3.33
C GLN A 126 1.15 17.14 -3.84
N ALA A 127 2.05 16.60 -4.65
CA ALA A 127 1.88 15.27 -5.27
C ALA A 127 1.51 14.16 -4.26
N PRO A 128 2.11 14.05 -3.05
CA PRO A 128 1.69 13.04 -2.07
C PRO A 128 0.24 13.19 -1.62
N LEU A 129 -0.23 14.43 -1.43
CA LEU A 129 -1.62 14.72 -1.05
C LEU A 129 -2.59 14.34 -2.17
N HIS A 130 -2.27 14.69 -3.42
CA HIS A 130 -3.07 14.33 -4.58
C HIS A 130 -3.10 12.83 -4.82
N ALA A 131 -1.96 12.16 -4.64
CA ALA A 131 -1.84 10.71 -4.77
C ALA A 131 -2.74 9.99 -3.77
N ALA A 132 -2.67 10.38 -2.49
CA ALA A 132 -3.53 9.86 -1.44
C ALA A 132 -5.02 10.12 -1.72
N TRP A 133 -5.36 11.34 -2.18
CA TRP A 133 -6.75 11.70 -2.51
C TRP A 133 -7.29 10.88 -3.67
N LEU A 134 -6.51 10.71 -4.76
CA LEU A 134 -6.91 9.92 -5.91
C LEU A 134 -7.13 8.46 -5.52
N VAL A 135 -6.15 7.83 -4.85
CA VAL A 135 -6.26 6.41 -4.42
C VAL A 135 -7.45 6.21 -3.48
N ARG A 136 -7.72 7.14 -2.56
CA ARG A 136 -8.86 7.05 -1.64
C ARG A 136 -10.22 7.10 -2.35
N ASN A 137 -10.33 7.85 -3.44
CA ASN A 137 -11.60 8.10 -4.14
C ASN A 137 -11.79 7.25 -5.40
N LEU A 138 -10.74 6.67 -5.97
CA LEU A 138 -10.84 5.74 -7.09
C LEU A 138 -11.48 4.42 -6.66
N ASP A 139 -12.20 3.81 -7.58
CA ASP A 139 -12.54 2.40 -7.48
C ASP A 139 -11.32 1.57 -7.88
N LEU A 140 -10.92 0.65 -7.01
CA LEU A 140 -9.75 -0.20 -7.19
C LEU A 140 -10.17 -1.67 -7.05
N PRO A 141 -10.76 -2.27 -8.10
CA PRO A 141 -11.12 -3.68 -8.07
C PRO A 141 -9.95 -4.56 -7.63
N GLY A 142 -10.21 -5.50 -6.72
CA GLY A 142 -9.18 -6.35 -6.11
C GLY A 142 -8.57 -5.81 -4.81
N TYR A 143 -8.93 -4.59 -4.39
CA TYR A 143 -8.52 -4.02 -3.10
C TYR A 143 -9.73 -3.81 -2.19
N THR A 144 -9.60 -4.22 -0.92
CA THR A 144 -10.62 -3.91 0.10
C THR A 144 -10.56 -2.42 0.49
N PRO A 145 -11.62 -1.86 1.10
CA PRO A 145 -11.58 -0.48 1.60
C PRO A 145 -10.43 -0.22 2.58
N ALA A 146 -10.11 -1.20 3.43
CA ALA A 146 -8.97 -1.12 4.34
C ALA A 146 -7.65 -1.06 3.57
N GLN A 147 -7.44 -1.96 2.60
CA GLN A 147 -6.23 -1.97 1.75
C GLN A 147 -6.09 -0.65 0.97
N LYS A 148 -7.18 -0.12 0.41
CA LYS A 148 -7.18 1.16 -0.28
C LYS A 148 -6.79 2.33 0.64
N LYS A 149 -7.26 2.31 1.89
CA LYS A 149 -6.87 3.29 2.91
C LYS A 149 -5.38 3.20 3.23
N LEU A 150 -4.83 1.98 3.40
CA LEU A 150 -3.40 1.79 3.58
C LEU A 150 -2.59 2.35 2.41
N LEU A 151 -2.95 2.00 1.16
CA LEU A 151 -2.26 2.53 -0.02
C LEU A 151 -2.27 4.07 -0.01
N ALA A 152 -3.44 4.69 0.14
CA ALA A 152 -3.54 6.14 0.20
C ALA A 152 -2.64 6.76 1.29
N THR A 153 -2.58 6.14 2.47
CA THR A 153 -1.72 6.60 3.57
C THR A 153 -0.23 6.43 3.28
N LEU A 154 0.19 5.31 2.67
CA LEU A 154 1.58 5.11 2.25
C LEU A 154 2.00 6.18 1.23
N LEU A 155 1.12 6.48 0.26
CA LEU A 155 1.36 7.50 -0.76
C LEU A 155 1.37 8.92 -0.17
N LEU A 156 0.59 9.18 0.88
CA LEU A 156 0.62 10.46 1.60
C LEU A 156 1.97 10.68 2.29
N ASN A 157 2.53 9.62 2.88
CA ASN A 157 3.78 9.65 3.65
C ASN A 157 5.02 9.26 2.84
N GLN A 158 4.92 9.26 1.50
CA GLN A 158 6.02 8.82 0.63
C GLN A 158 7.24 9.75 0.63
N THR A 159 7.11 10.98 1.16
CA THR A 159 8.18 11.97 1.35
C THR A 159 7.75 13.00 2.41
N ASN A 160 8.58 14.00 2.71
CA ASN A 160 8.37 15.02 3.75
C ASN A 160 8.27 14.44 5.17
N ALA A 161 7.92 15.29 6.14
CA ALA A 161 7.69 14.89 7.53
C ALA A 161 6.59 13.81 7.61
N VAL A 162 6.85 12.78 8.42
CA VAL A 162 5.96 11.61 8.55
C VAL A 162 4.79 11.95 9.49
N ASP A 163 3.57 11.65 9.05
CA ASP A 163 2.36 11.70 9.88
C ASP A 163 2.05 10.28 10.40
N LEU A 164 2.58 9.95 11.58
CA LEU A 164 2.31 8.66 12.25
C LEU A 164 0.82 8.44 12.53
N SER A 165 0.06 9.50 12.82
CA SER A 165 -1.37 9.39 13.10
C SER A 165 -2.09 8.82 11.88
N SER A 166 -1.76 9.30 10.68
CA SER A 166 -2.33 8.75 9.44
C SER A 166 -1.99 7.27 9.23
N LEU A 167 -0.75 6.86 9.55
CA LEU A 167 -0.26 5.47 9.46
C LEU A 167 -0.91 4.54 10.49
N HIS A 168 -1.29 5.05 11.65
CA HIS A 168 -1.94 4.25 12.70
C HIS A 168 -3.46 4.14 12.52
N GLN A 169 -4.07 5.06 11.78
CA GLN A 169 -5.52 5.06 11.51
C GLN A 169 -5.95 4.13 10.37
N GLN A 170 -5.03 3.55 9.60
CA GLN A 170 -5.38 2.51 8.61
C GLN A 170 -5.61 1.17 9.32
N ASN A 171 -6.45 0.32 8.75
CA ASN A 171 -6.89 -0.94 9.38
C ASN A 171 -6.63 -2.18 8.50
N ALA A 172 -5.72 -2.07 7.52
CA ALA A 172 -5.40 -3.17 6.61
C ALA A 172 -4.29 -4.07 7.15
N VAL A 173 -3.34 -3.48 7.87
CA VAL A 173 -2.19 -4.14 8.51
C VAL A 173 -1.99 -3.58 9.92
N PRO A 174 -1.26 -4.27 10.81
CA PRO A 174 -0.90 -3.69 12.11
C PRO A 174 -0.16 -2.35 11.94
N PRO A 175 -0.32 -1.38 12.88
CA PRO A 175 0.32 -0.07 12.79
C PRO A 175 1.82 -0.16 12.51
N ARG A 176 2.52 -1.06 13.19
CA ARG A 176 3.96 -1.25 13.03
C ARG A 176 4.36 -1.73 11.63
N VAL A 177 3.57 -2.62 11.04
CA VAL A 177 3.78 -3.06 9.66
C VAL A 177 3.59 -1.88 8.70
N ALA A 178 2.58 -1.03 8.90
CA ALA A 178 2.40 0.16 8.05
C ALA A 178 3.61 1.12 8.14
N GLU A 179 4.19 1.30 9.32
CA GLU A 179 5.44 2.06 9.49
C GLU A 179 6.59 1.43 8.68
N HIS A 180 6.79 0.11 8.80
CA HIS A 180 7.83 -0.60 8.05
C HIS A 180 7.66 -0.44 6.54
N LEU A 181 6.45 -0.67 6.01
CA LEU A 181 6.17 -0.50 4.58
C LEU A 181 6.40 0.95 4.12
N CYS A 182 6.03 1.93 4.96
CA CYS A 182 6.29 3.35 4.68
C CYS A 182 7.80 3.62 4.55
N ARG A 183 8.60 3.13 5.51
CA ARG A 183 10.07 3.29 5.47
C ARG A 183 10.68 2.70 4.21
N LEU A 184 10.26 1.49 3.83
CA LEU A 184 10.74 0.83 2.61
C LEU A 184 10.36 1.62 1.35
N LEU A 185 9.12 2.12 1.27
CA LEU A 185 8.65 2.93 0.14
C LEU A 185 9.47 4.21 -0.01
N ARG A 186 9.68 4.94 1.09
CA ARG A 186 10.42 6.21 1.11
C ARG A 186 11.86 6.03 0.61
N LEU A 187 12.55 5.01 1.11
CA LEU A 187 13.91 4.68 0.67
C LEU A 187 13.94 4.25 -0.80
N ALA A 188 13.00 3.41 -1.24
CA ALA A 188 12.94 2.97 -2.63
C ALA A 188 12.75 4.14 -3.61
N ILE A 189 11.87 5.10 -3.27
CA ILE A 189 11.67 6.32 -4.06
C ILE A 189 12.93 7.18 -4.09
N LEU A 190 13.59 7.36 -2.93
CA LEU A 190 14.81 8.16 -2.82
C LEU A 190 15.91 7.63 -3.76
N PHE A 191 16.17 6.33 -3.74
CA PHE A 191 17.21 5.71 -4.56
C PHE A 191 16.86 5.60 -6.04
N ALA A 192 15.56 5.57 -6.39
CA ALA A 192 15.09 5.61 -7.77
C ALA A 192 15.00 7.02 -8.37
N SER A 193 15.33 8.07 -7.61
CA SER A 193 15.09 9.47 -8.00
C SER A 193 15.76 9.92 -9.31
N ARG A 194 16.82 9.23 -9.74
CA ARG A 194 17.54 9.51 -11.00
C ARG A 194 16.86 8.98 -12.27
N ARG A 195 15.78 8.19 -12.12
CA ARG A 195 15.00 7.59 -13.22
C ARG A 195 15.80 6.77 -14.24
N ARG A 196 16.94 6.20 -13.83
CA ARG A 196 17.76 5.33 -14.69
C ARG A 196 18.24 4.11 -13.92
N ASP A 197 18.19 2.95 -14.57
CA ASP A 197 18.50 1.66 -13.96
C ASP A 197 20.02 1.45 -13.76
N ASP A 198 20.84 2.02 -14.65
CA ASP A 198 22.30 1.98 -14.61
C ASP A 198 22.91 2.80 -13.46
N LEU A 199 22.12 3.64 -12.81
CA LEU A 199 22.52 4.48 -11.68
C LEU A 199 22.05 3.98 -10.32
N LEU A 200 21.40 2.82 -10.25
CA LEU A 200 20.97 2.25 -8.98
C LEU A 200 22.18 1.70 -8.22
N PRO A 201 22.48 2.21 -7.01
CA PRO A 201 23.59 1.69 -6.24
C PRO A 201 23.26 0.29 -5.68
N ALA A 202 24.30 -0.51 -5.47
CA ALA A 202 24.18 -1.75 -4.72
C ALA A 202 23.94 -1.43 -3.23
N ILE A 203 22.67 -1.46 -2.83
CA ILE A 203 22.25 -1.09 -1.47
C ILE A 203 21.99 -2.35 -0.65
N THR A 204 22.58 -2.40 0.54
CA THR A 204 22.25 -3.41 1.56
C THR A 204 21.48 -2.77 2.71
N LEU A 205 20.47 -3.48 3.19
CA LEU A 205 19.56 -3.06 4.24
C LEU A 205 19.48 -4.16 5.29
N ALA A 206 19.86 -3.84 6.52
CA ALA A 206 19.71 -4.72 7.67
C ALA A 206 18.79 -4.09 8.69
N ALA A 207 17.86 -4.87 9.23
CA ALA A 207 16.98 -4.44 10.30
C ALA A 207 17.33 -5.19 11.59
N ASP A 208 17.53 -4.44 12.66
CA ASP A 208 17.69 -4.92 14.03
C ASP A 208 16.61 -4.25 14.89
N ASP A 209 15.55 -5.00 15.17
CA ASP A 209 14.30 -4.47 15.72
C ASP A 209 13.83 -3.26 14.89
N GLU A 210 13.83 -2.05 15.46
CA GLU A 210 13.42 -0.82 14.76
C GLU A 210 14.55 -0.09 14.04
N LYS A 211 15.79 -0.48 14.32
CA LYS A 211 16.95 0.17 13.73
C LYS A 211 17.16 -0.39 12.33
N LEU A 212 17.16 0.51 11.36
CA LEU A 212 17.47 0.19 9.97
C LEU A 212 18.89 0.65 9.68
N ALA A 213 19.76 -0.28 9.30
CA ALA A 213 21.11 0.01 8.82
C ALA A 213 21.14 -0.09 7.29
N LEU A 214 21.41 1.04 6.65
CA LEU A 214 21.58 1.20 5.22
C LEU A 214 23.08 1.21 4.92
N THR A 215 23.54 0.32 4.06
CA THR A 215 24.94 0.27 3.60
C THR A 215 25.01 0.58 2.11
N LEU A 216 25.79 1.60 1.77
CA LEU A 216 26.01 2.09 0.41
C LEU A 216 27.37 1.61 -0.13
N PRO A 217 27.59 1.67 -1.44
CA PRO A 217 28.91 1.46 -2.01
C PRO A 217 29.95 2.45 -1.44
N GLU A 218 31.21 2.03 -1.40
CA GLU A 218 32.31 2.87 -0.94
C GLU A 218 32.36 4.20 -1.70
N ASN A 219 32.58 5.31 -0.98
CA ASN A 219 32.61 6.68 -1.49
C ASN A 219 31.31 7.19 -2.15
N TRP A 220 30.21 6.43 -2.14
CA TRP A 220 28.97 6.82 -2.84
C TRP A 220 28.44 8.18 -2.36
N LEU A 221 28.48 8.44 -1.05
CA LEU A 221 28.03 9.71 -0.47
C LEU A 221 28.89 10.91 -0.90
N GLU A 222 30.20 10.70 -1.09
CA GLU A 222 31.12 11.74 -1.55
C GLU A 222 30.90 12.04 -3.04
N ASP A 223 30.70 11.00 -3.86
CA ASP A 223 30.47 11.10 -5.30
C ASP A 223 29.08 11.66 -5.65
N HIS A 224 28.12 11.56 -4.73
CA HIS A 224 26.72 11.95 -4.96
C HIS A 224 26.22 12.97 -3.91
N PRO A 225 26.69 14.23 -3.95
CA PRO A 225 26.38 15.23 -2.92
C PRO A 225 24.88 15.53 -2.80
N LEU A 226 24.14 15.48 -3.91
CA LEU A 226 22.68 15.61 -3.88
C LEU A 226 22.03 14.41 -3.17
N GLY A 227 22.50 13.19 -3.45
CA GLY A 227 22.02 11.97 -2.81
C GLY A 227 22.29 11.99 -1.31
N ALA A 228 23.50 12.37 -0.91
CA ALA A 228 23.88 12.55 0.49
C ALA A 228 22.98 13.57 1.21
N GLY A 229 22.68 14.71 0.56
CA GLY A 229 21.74 15.70 1.09
C GLY A 229 20.32 15.16 1.29
N LEU A 230 19.80 14.41 0.31
CA LEU A 230 18.48 13.77 0.40
C LEU A 230 18.42 12.71 1.50
N ILE A 231 19.46 11.89 1.65
CA ILE A 231 19.56 10.89 2.72
C ILE A 231 19.65 11.57 4.09
N GLY A 232 20.42 12.66 4.21
CA GLY A 232 20.50 13.43 5.44
C GLY A 232 19.13 14.02 5.84
N GLN A 233 18.35 14.49 4.88
CA GLN A 233 16.99 14.97 5.13
C GLN A 233 16.03 13.84 5.53
N GLU A 234 16.12 12.68 4.87
CA GLU A 234 15.34 11.49 5.21
C GLU A 234 15.67 10.98 6.61
N TYR A 235 16.95 10.93 6.98
CA TYR A 235 17.41 10.62 8.33
C TYR A 235 16.75 11.52 9.38
N GLN A 236 16.71 12.84 9.12
CA GLN A 236 16.04 13.78 10.03
C GLN A 236 14.53 13.49 10.16
N TRP A 237 13.83 13.28 9.03
CA TRP A 237 12.39 12.98 9.06
C TRP A 237 12.06 11.69 9.81
N GLN A 238 12.86 10.63 9.61
CA GLN A 238 12.72 9.39 10.36
C GLN A 238 13.02 9.59 11.86
N SER A 239 14.03 10.38 12.20
CA SER A 239 14.39 10.64 13.60
C SER A 239 13.28 11.36 14.39
N TYR A 240 12.52 12.25 13.75
CA TYR A 240 11.39 12.96 14.40
C TYR A 240 10.25 12.04 14.82
N VAL A 241 10.15 10.86 14.21
CA VAL A 241 9.15 9.84 14.54
C VAL A 241 9.78 8.63 15.24
N HIS A 242 11.00 8.80 15.78
CA HIS A 242 11.76 7.78 16.50
C HIS A 242 12.12 6.53 15.68
N TRP A 243 12.20 6.67 14.35
CA TRP A 243 12.72 5.62 13.48
C TRP A 243 14.23 5.78 13.34
N ALA A 244 14.99 4.86 13.92
CA ALA A 244 16.44 4.88 13.82
C ALA A 244 16.90 4.41 12.42
N LEU A 245 17.61 5.28 11.70
CA LEU A 245 18.22 5.01 10.41
C LEU A 245 19.74 5.24 10.53
N ASP A 246 20.55 4.22 10.31
CA ASP A 246 22.01 4.29 10.33
C ASP A 246 22.51 4.14 8.89
N VAL A 247 23.36 5.05 8.43
CA VAL A 247 23.84 5.08 7.04
C VAL A 247 25.35 4.86 7.06
N LYS A 248 25.79 3.78 6.41
CA LYS A 248 27.17 3.32 6.34
C LYS A 248 27.68 3.30 4.90
#